data_AF-A0A654TS31-F1
#
_entry.id   AF-A0A654TS31-F1
#
_cell.length_a   1.000
_cell.length_b   1.000
_cell.length_c   1.000
_cell.angle_alpha   90.00
_cell.angle_beta   90.00
_cell.angle_gamma   90.00
#
_symmetry.space_group_name_H-M   'P 1'
#
loop_
_entity.id
_entity.type
_entity.pdbx_description
1 polymer ?
#
loop_
_entity_poly.entity_id
_entity_poly.type
_entity_poly.pdbx_seq_one_letter_code
_entity_poly.pdbx_strand_id
1 'polypeptide(L)'
;MARGGEPAVRLQQLCGAVSAKAVEDCMFYRDARLVSLNEVGGEPRRFGVGAAEFHHRAATRARLWPRSMTTLSTHDTKRGEDVRARIGVLSQVPWLWAKFIGHAQAIAPAPDAVTGQFLWQNVFGVWPVSGEVSAALRGRLHTYAEKAIREAAWHTSWHNPNRAFEDDVHGWLDLVLDGPLASELTGLVAHLNSHAESDALAAKLLALTVPGVPDVYQGSELWDDSLVDPDNRRPVDYGTRRVALKALQHPKIRVLAAALRLRRTHPESFLGGAYHPVFAAGPAADHVVAFRRGDDILVAVTRWTVRLQQTGWDHTVLPLPDGSWTDALTGFTASGHTPAVELFADLPVVLLVRDNA
;
A
#
# COMPACT_ATOMS: atom_id res chain seq x y z
N MET A 1 -39.43 -13.78 -20.43
CA MET A 1 -39.00 -14.04 -19.05
C MET A 1 -38.25 -12.82 -18.51
N ALA A 2 -38.82 -12.20 -17.48
CA ALA A 2 -38.24 -11.20 -16.56
C ALA A 2 -37.29 -10.12 -17.12
N ARG A 3 -37.76 -9.19 -17.96
CA ARG A 3 -37.14 -7.86 -18.05
C ARG A 3 -37.88 -6.92 -17.09
N GLY A 4 -37.20 -6.41 -16.07
CA GLY A 4 -37.72 -5.36 -15.17
C GLY A 4 -38.73 -5.79 -14.10
N GLY A 5 -38.97 -7.09 -13.91
CA GLY A 5 -39.87 -7.61 -12.87
C GLY A 5 -39.16 -7.96 -11.56
N GLU A 6 -39.93 -8.28 -10.52
CA GLU A 6 -39.41 -8.65 -9.19
C GLU A 6 -38.27 -9.69 -9.21
N PRO A 7 -38.33 -10.79 -9.98
CA PRO A 7 -37.23 -11.77 -10.01
C PRO A 7 -35.90 -11.17 -10.46
N ALA A 8 -35.91 -10.21 -11.39
CA ALA A 8 -34.70 -9.55 -11.86
C ALA A 8 -34.10 -8.65 -10.77
N VAL A 9 -34.94 -7.93 -10.02
CA VAL A 9 -34.50 -7.10 -8.89
C VAL A 9 -33.94 -7.96 -7.76
N ARG A 10 -34.62 -9.06 -7.42
CA ARG A 10 -34.14 -10.02 -6.40
C ARG A 10 -32.80 -10.64 -6.78
N LEU A 11 -32.62 -10.98 -8.06
CA LEU A 11 -31.33 -11.47 -8.55
C LEU A 11 -30.22 -10.42 -8.40
N GLN A 12 -30.49 -9.16 -8.77
CA GLN A 12 -29.52 -8.06 -8.60
C GLN A 12 -29.11 -7.84 -7.13
N GLN A 13 -30.06 -7.96 -6.20
CA GLN A 13 -29.79 -7.89 -4.75
C GLN A 13 -28.85 -9.04 -4.29
N LEU A 14 -29.01 -10.23 -4.86
CA LEU A 14 -28.18 -11.40 -4.52
C LEU A 14 -26.77 -11.32 -5.12
N CYS A 15 -26.63 -10.79 -6.35
CA CYS A 15 -25.34 -10.74 -7.05
C CYS A 15 -24.24 -10.06 -6.24
N GLY A 16 -24.54 -8.95 -5.56
CA GLY A 16 -23.56 -8.25 -4.72
C GLY A 16 -23.05 -9.12 -3.57
N ALA A 17 -23.96 -9.81 -2.87
CA ALA A 17 -23.60 -10.71 -1.77
C ALA A 17 -22.78 -11.92 -2.25
N VAL A 18 -23.17 -12.52 -3.37
CA VAL A 18 -22.44 -13.66 -3.94
C VAL A 18 -21.03 -13.25 -4.36
N SER A 19 -20.86 -12.11 -5.04
CA SER A 19 -19.54 -11.61 -5.42
C SER A 19 -18.66 -11.34 -4.21
N ALA A 20 -19.18 -10.63 -3.19
CA ALA A 20 -18.41 -10.35 -1.97
C ALA A 20 -17.98 -11.65 -1.24
N LYS A 21 -18.92 -12.57 -0.99
CA LYS A 21 -18.61 -13.81 -0.26
C LYS A 21 -17.70 -14.76 -1.04
N ALA A 22 -17.87 -14.88 -2.36
CA ALA A 22 -17.07 -15.80 -3.16
C ALA A 22 -15.68 -15.25 -3.48
N VAL A 23 -15.57 -13.95 -3.77
CA VAL A 23 -14.32 -13.32 -4.19
C VAL A 23 -13.55 -12.80 -2.99
N GLU A 24 -14.13 -11.87 -2.24
CA GLU A 24 -13.43 -11.12 -1.20
C GLU A 24 -13.24 -11.93 0.09
N ASP A 25 -14.22 -12.76 0.44
CA ASP A 25 -14.21 -13.58 1.67
C ASP A 25 -13.83 -15.05 1.40
N CYS A 26 -13.36 -15.37 0.19
CA CYS A 26 -12.90 -16.74 -0.08
C CYS A 26 -11.74 -16.78 -1.08
N MET A 27 -11.96 -16.39 -2.34
CA MET A 27 -10.92 -16.46 -3.38
C MET A 27 -9.65 -15.70 -3.00
N PHE A 28 -9.79 -14.51 -2.40
CA PHE A 28 -8.66 -13.72 -1.89
C PHE A 28 -7.81 -14.42 -0.83
N TYR A 29 -8.36 -15.38 -0.09
CA TYR A 29 -7.63 -16.20 0.87
C TYR A 29 -7.01 -17.46 0.26
N ARG A 30 -7.31 -17.74 -1.02
CA ARG A 30 -6.79 -18.88 -1.79
C ARG A 30 -5.70 -18.49 -2.80
N ASP A 31 -5.64 -17.22 -3.21
CA ASP A 31 -4.60 -16.72 -4.12
C ASP A 31 -3.37 -16.22 -3.34
N ALA A 32 -2.33 -17.05 -3.26
CA ALA A 32 -1.09 -16.71 -2.58
C ALA A 32 -0.06 -15.99 -3.47
N ARG A 33 -0.38 -15.59 -4.71
CA ARG A 33 0.62 -15.07 -5.66
C ARG A 33 1.29 -13.77 -5.18
N LEU A 34 0.49 -12.77 -4.81
CA LEU A 34 0.95 -11.53 -4.18
C LEU A 34 -0.22 -10.93 -3.40
N VAL A 35 -0.28 -11.20 -2.10
CA VAL A 35 -1.50 -10.97 -1.31
C VAL A 35 -1.84 -9.50 -1.08
N SER A 36 -0.92 -8.57 -1.38
CA SER A 36 -1.20 -7.13 -1.40
C SER A 36 -2.18 -6.72 -2.50
N LEU A 37 -2.39 -7.56 -3.52
CA LEU A 37 -3.38 -7.36 -4.57
C LEU A 37 -4.77 -7.91 -4.21
N ASN A 38 -4.86 -8.72 -3.16
CA ASN A 38 -6.08 -9.35 -2.69
C ASN A 38 -6.82 -8.40 -1.76
N GLU A 39 -7.39 -7.36 -2.35
CA GLU A 39 -8.11 -6.31 -1.63
C GLU A 39 -9.51 -6.04 -2.15
N VAL A 40 -10.36 -5.51 -1.26
CA VAL A 40 -11.74 -5.10 -1.58
C VAL A 40 -11.73 -4.15 -2.78
N GLY A 41 -12.52 -4.49 -3.82
CA GLY A 41 -12.54 -3.77 -5.10
C GLY A 41 -11.33 -4.02 -6.03
N GLY A 42 -10.38 -4.85 -5.62
CA GLY A 42 -9.22 -5.27 -6.40
C GLY A 42 -9.51 -6.45 -7.34
N GLU A 43 -8.66 -6.60 -8.36
CA GLU A 43 -8.70 -7.73 -9.29
C GLU A 43 -7.31 -8.39 -9.31
N PRO A 44 -7.05 -9.40 -8.44
CA PRO A 44 -5.71 -9.96 -8.24
C PRO A 44 -5.05 -10.49 -9.50
N ARG A 45 -5.83 -10.88 -10.53
CA ARG A 45 -5.32 -11.29 -11.84
C ARG A 45 -4.53 -10.19 -12.54
N ARG A 46 -4.91 -8.92 -12.34
CA ARG A 46 -4.20 -7.73 -12.86
C ARG A 46 -3.06 -7.38 -11.90
N PHE A 47 -1.87 -7.92 -12.18
CA PHE A 47 -0.70 -7.83 -11.30
C PHE A 47 -0.25 -6.38 -11.02
N GLY A 48 -0.44 -5.47 -11.96
CA GLY A 48 -0.11 -4.07 -11.85
C GLY A 48 -0.52 -3.30 -13.10
N VAL A 49 -0.23 -1.99 -13.12
CA VAL A 49 -0.51 -1.12 -14.27
C VAL A 49 0.73 -0.29 -14.62
N GLY A 50 0.85 0.08 -15.90
CA GLY A 50 1.88 1.02 -16.37
C GLY A 50 1.55 2.46 -15.96
N ALA A 51 2.55 3.36 -15.99
CA ALA A 51 2.34 4.78 -15.69
C ALA A 51 1.30 5.42 -16.62
N ALA A 52 1.30 5.07 -17.91
CA ALA A 52 0.30 5.54 -18.88
C ALA A 52 -1.14 5.16 -18.48
N GLU A 53 -1.36 3.91 -18.03
CA GLU A 53 -2.69 3.48 -17.56
C GLU A 53 -3.09 4.18 -16.26
N PHE A 54 -2.14 4.36 -15.33
CA PHE A 54 -2.39 5.14 -14.11
C PHE A 54 -2.85 6.57 -14.43
N HIS A 55 -2.12 7.27 -15.31
CA HIS A 55 -2.46 8.63 -15.74
C HIS A 55 -3.81 8.69 -16.46
N HIS A 56 -4.10 7.71 -17.33
CA HIS A 56 -5.38 7.63 -18.01
C HIS A 56 -6.55 7.45 -17.03
N ARG A 57 -6.40 6.58 -16.02
CA ARG A 57 -7.41 6.38 -14.96
C ARG A 57 -7.58 7.64 -14.10
N ALA A 58 -6.49 8.31 -13.75
CA ALA A 58 -6.53 9.56 -12.98
C ALA A 58 -7.24 10.69 -13.76
N ALA A 59 -6.91 10.88 -15.06
CA ALA A 59 -7.58 11.84 -15.93
C ALA A 59 -9.07 11.51 -16.12
N THR A 60 -9.41 10.22 -16.27
CA THR A 60 -10.80 9.77 -16.37
C THR A 60 -11.58 10.09 -15.09
N ARG A 61 -10.96 9.85 -13.92
CA ARG A 61 -11.55 10.21 -12.62
C ARG A 61 -11.75 11.73 -12.50
N ALA A 62 -10.78 12.54 -12.93
CA ALA A 62 -10.93 14.01 -12.92
C ALA A 62 -12.16 14.46 -13.70
N ARG A 63 -12.44 13.82 -14.86
CA ARG A 63 -13.56 14.19 -15.72
C ARG A 63 -14.91 13.68 -15.22
N LEU A 64 -14.96 12.41 -14.79
CA LEU A 64 -16.23 11.73 -14.53
C LEU A 64 -16.63 11.73 -13.05
N TRP A 65 -15.65 11.71 -12.15
CA TRP A 65 -15.85 11.58 -10.70
C TRP A 65 -14.90 12.48 -9.89
N PRO A 66 -14.82 13.79 -10.16
CA PRO A 66 -13.86 14.70 -9.52
C PRO A 66 -14.00 14.81 -7.99
N ARG A 67 -15.17 14.45 -7.46
CA ARG A 67 -15.49 14.51 -6.03
C ARG A 67 -15.68 13.13 -5.38
N SER A 68 -15.39 12.04 -6.10
CA SER A 68 -15.42 10.70 -5.52
C SER A 68 -14.28 10.55 -4.51
N MET A 69 -14.51 9.73 -3.48
CA MET A 69 -13.48 9.41 -2.51
C MET A 69 -12.29 8.69 -3.16
N THR A 70 -11.11 8.96 -2.63
CA THR A 70 -9.89 8.15 -2.83
C THR A 70 -9.46 7.63 -1.47
N THR A 71 -9.23 6.33 -1.34
CA THR A 71 -8.88 5.73 -0.06
C THR A 71 -7.78 4.68 -0.24
N LEU A 72 -7.06 4.40 0.83
CA LEU A 72 -6.04 3.36 0.91
C LEU A 72 -6.42 2.33 1.97
N SER A 73 -6.76 2.75 3.18
CA SER A 73 -7.25 1.86 4.24
C SER A 73 -8.70 2.18 4.58
N THR A 74 -9.45 1.18 5.02
CA THR A 74 -10.77 1.35 5.63
C THR A 74 -10.94 0.35 6.79
N HIS A 75 -12.10 0.34 7.43
CA HIS A 75 -12.45 -0.68 8.41
C HIS A 75 -12.72 -2.06 7.79
N ASP A 76 -12.81 -2.15 6.46
CA ASP A 76 -13.12 -3.39 5.72
C ASP A 76 -11.99 -3.85 4.79
N THR A 77 -10.91 -3.06 4.63
CA THR A 77 -9.72 -3.50 3.88
C THR A 77 -9.10 -4.74 4.53
N LYS A 78 -8.68 -5.70 3.70
CA LYS A 78 -8.08 -6.97 4.12
C LYS A 78 -6.71 -6.77 4.79
N ARG A 79 -6.01 -5.67 4.46
CA ARG A 79 -4.74 -5.25 5.09
C ARG A 79 -4.67 -3.73 5.21
N GLY A 80 -3.87 -3.23 6.14
CA GLY A 80 -3.48 -1.84 6.21
C GLY A 80 -2.63 -1.43 5.00
N GLU A 81 -2.63 -0.14 4.69
CA GLU A 81 -1.96 0.43 3.52
C GLU A 81 -0.44 0.20 3.51
N ASP A 82 0.22 0.24 4.67
CA ASP A 82 1.67 0.03 4.74
C ASP A 82 2.03 -1.46 4.73
N VAL A 83 1.16 -2.32 5.27
CA VAL A 83 1.27 -3.79 5.12
C VAL A 83 1.26 -4.15 3.64
N ARG A 84 0.34 -3.57 2.85
CA ARG A 84 0.29 -3.80 1.40
C ARG A 84 1.49 -3.22 0.66
N ALA A 85 1.93 -2.01 1.03
CA ALA A 85 3.13 -1.40 0.45
C ALA A 85 4.35 -2.29 0.67
N ARG A 86 4.56 -2.77 1.90
CA ARG A 86 5.66 -3.68 2.25
C ARG A 86 5.59 -4.98 1.46
N ILE A 87 4.45 -5.67 1.47
CA ILE A 87 4.27 -6.91 0.70
C ILE A 87 4.50 -6.67 -0.80
N GLY A 88 4.09 -5.51 -1.32
CA GLY A 88 4.31 -5.10 -2.71
C GLY A 88 5.79 -5.09 -3.10
N VAL A 89 6.71 -4.77 -2.19
CA VAL A 89 8.16 -4.80 -2.44
C VAL A 89 8.65 -6.20 -2.84
N LEU A 90 7.97 -7.27 -2.42
CA LEU A 90 8.34 -8.65 -2.82
C LEU A 90 8.29 -8.84 -4.34
N SER A 91 7.47 -8.07 -5.07
CA SER A 91 7.47 -8.12 -6.55
C SER A 91 8.75 -7.56 -7.18
N GLN A 92 9.52 -6.77 -6.43
CA GLN A 92 10.81 -6.22 -6.88
C GLN A 92 11.97 -7.19 -6.61
N VAL A 93 11.79 -8.14 -5.68
CA VAL A 93 12.80 -9.11 -5.26
C VAL A 93 12.30 -10.57 -5.30
N PRO A 94 11.66 -11.03 -6.38
CA PRO A 94 10.98 -12.33 -6.42
C PRO A 94 11.93 -13.50 -6.12
N TRP A 95 13.19 -13.42 -6.56
CA TRP A 95 14.20 -14.47 -6.32
C TRP A 95 14.64 -14.54 -4.86
N LEU A 96 14.80 -13.39 -4.20
CA LEU A 96 15.15 -13.32 -2.78
C LEU A 96 14.01 -13.90 -1.93
N TRP A 97 12.77 -13.53 -2.25
CA TRP A 97 11.59 -14.06 -1.58
C TRP A 97 11.43 -15.57 -1.80
N ALA A 98 11.55 -16.05 -3.04
CA ALA A 98 11.45 -17.47 -3.36
C ALA A 98 12.54 -18.30 -2.64
N LYS A 99 13.76 -17.77 -2.54
CA LYS A 99 14.85 -18.42 -1.79
C LYS A 99 14.52 -18.52 -0.31
N PHE A 100 14.06 -17.42 0.31
CA PHE A 100 13.64 -17.42 1.71
C PHE A 100 12.53 -18.45 1.96
N ILE A 101 11.49 -18.47 1.12
CA ILE A 101 10.37 -19.42 1.27
C ILE A 101 10.82 -20.88 1.07
N GLY A 102 11.68 -21.16 0.09
CA GLY A 102 12.20 -22.51 -0.12
C GLY A 102 13.00 -23.02 1.09
N HIS A 103 13.82 -22.15 1.68
CA HIS A 103 14.56 -22.45 2.92
C HIS A 103 13.62 -22.61 4.13
N ALA A 104 12.67 -21.70 4.30
CA ALA A 104 11.68 -21.76 5.37
C ALA A 104 10.85 -23.04 5.32
N GLN A 105 10.43 -23.48 4.13
CA GLN A 105 9.70 -24.73 3.96
C GLN A 105 10.54 -25.98 4.29
N ALA A 106 11.86 -25.92 4.14
CA ALA A 106 12.75 -27.02 4.50
C ALA A 106 12.96 -27.12 6.03
N ILE A 107 12.92 -26.00 6.75
CA ILE A 107 13.12 -25.94 8.21
C ILE A 107 11.80 -26.16 8.96
N ALA A 108 10.76 -25.44 8.56
CA ALA A 108 9.45 -25.40 9.21
C ALA A 108 8.36 -25.51 8.12
N PRO A 109 8.11 -26.72 7.59
CA PRO A 109 7.12 -26.91 6.55
C PRO A 109 5.73 -26.52 7.05
N ALA A 110 5.04 -25.66 6.30
CA ALA A 110 3.66 -25.31 6.61
C ALA A 110 2.74 -26.54 6.45
N PRO A 111 1.66 -26.68 7.26
CA PRO A 111 0.71 -27.79 7.16
C PRO A 111 0.06 -27.91 5.76
N ASP A 112 -0.09 -26.79 5.07
CA ASP A 112 -0.50 -26.70 3.67
C ASP A 112 0.36 -25.64 2.96
N ALA A 113 0.89 -25.97 1.78
CA ALA A 113 1.89 -25.15 1.10
C ALA A 113 1.33 -23.79 0.64
N VAL A 114 0.11 -23.75 0.11
CA VAL A 114 -0.51 -22.50 -0.37
C VAL A 114 -0.90 -21.62 0.82
N THR A 115 -1.43 -22.22 1.88
CA THR A 115 -1.71 -21.55 3.15
C THR A 115 -0.44 -20.93 3.74
N GLY A 116 0.66 -21.68 3.77
CA GLY A 116 1.96 -21.18 4.21
C GLY A 116 2.44 -19.99 3.37
N GLN A 117 2.41 -20.09 2.03
CA GLN A 117 2.79 -18.99 1.13
C GLN A 117 1.96 -17.73 1.34
N PHE A 118 0.66 -17.88 1.61
CA PHE A 118 -0.23 -16.77 1.94
C PHE A 118 0.12 -16.14 3.29
N LEU A 119 0.27 -16.94 4.34
CA LEU A 119 0.53 -16.45 5.70
C LEU A 119 1.90 -15.77 5.80
N TRP A 120 2.95 -16.33 5.19
CA TRP A 120 4.29 -15.75 5.18
C TRP A 120 4.32 -14.30 4.70
N GLN A 121 3.54 -13.95 3.67
CA GLN A 121 3.48 -12.58 3.17
C GLN A 121 2.82 -11.64 4.19
N ASN A 122 1.76 -12.07 4.87
CA ASN A 122 1.11 -11.25 5.89
C ASN A 122 2.00 -11.10 7.13
N VAL A 123 2.71 -12.16 7.54
CA VAL A 123 3.73 -12.11 8.60
C VAL A 123 4.83 -11.11 8.23
N PHE A 124 5.37 -11.18 7.02
CA PHE A 124 6.34 -10.19 6.50
C PHE A 124 5.78 -8.76 6.51
N GLY A 125 4.53 -8.60 6.09
CA GLY A 125 3.84 -7.32 6.02
C GLY A 125 3.73 -6.59 7.36
N VAL A 126 3.56 -7.32 8.47
CA VAL A 126 3.40 -6.75 9.82
C VAL A 126 4.63 -6.89 10.72
N TRP A 127 5.69 -7.54 10.23
CA TRP A 127 6.87 -7.85 11.03
C TRP A 127 7.53 -6.58 11.61
N PRO A 128 7.92 -6.54 12.89
CA PRO A 128 8.56 -5.37 13.46
C PRO A 128 9.97 -5.20 12.87
N VAL A 129 10.34 -3.98 12.48
CA VAL A 129 11.70 -3.69 11.97
C VAL A 129 12.76 -3.93 13.05
N SER A 130 12.39 -3.75 14.33
CA SER A 130 13.26 -4.09 15.47
C SER A 130 13.51 -5.60 15.62
N GLY A 131 12.71 -6.45 14.97
CA GLY A 131 12.71 -7.90 15.18
C GLY A 131 12.01 -8.36 16.47
N GLU A 132 11.56 -7.43 17.33
CA GLU A 132 10.93 -7.76 18.60
C GLU A 132 9.46 -8.16 18.43
N VAL A 133 9.20 -9.46 18.31
CA VAL A 133 7.84 -10.01 18.25
C VAL A 133 7.21 -9.98 19.65
N SER A 134 6.41 -8.94 19.92
CA SER A 134 5.65 -8.84 21.16
C SER A 134 4.58 -9.93 21.28
N ALA A 135 4.16 -10.24 22.51
CA ALA A 135 3.02 -11.13 22.76
C ALA A 135 1.73 -10.64 22.09
N ALA A 136 1.54 -9.31 22.00
CA ALA A 136 0.42 -8.72 21.29
C ALA A 136 0.46 -9.02 19.79
N LEU A 137 1.63 -8.90 19.14
CA LEU A 137 1.77 -9.25 17.72
C LEU A 137 1.55 -10.74 17.47
N ARG A 138 2.11 -11.61 18.33
CA ARG A 138 1.86 -13.07 18.26
C ARG A 138 0.36 -13.37 18.29
N GLY A 139 -0.37 -12.83 19.27
CA GLY A 139 -1.82 -13.03 19.37
C GLY A 139 -2.59 -12.56 18.14
N ARG A 140 -2.19 -11.43 17.55
CA ARG A 140 -2.77 -10.90 16.30
C ARG A 140 -2.54 -11.85 15.12
N LEU A 141 -1.32 -12.38 14.97
CA LEU A 141 -0.99 -13.33 13.89
C LEU A 141 -1.76 -14.64 14.01
N HIS A 142 -1.92 -15.19 15.22
CA HIS A 142 -2.73 -16.39 15.43
C HIS A 142 -4.19 -16.13 15.08
N THR A 143 -4.77 -15.04 15.60
CA THR A 143 -6.17 -14.65 15.30
C THR A 143 -6.39 -14.45 13.80
N TYR A 144 -5.44 -13.78 13.13
CA TYR A 144 -5.48 -13.58 11.69
C TYR A 144 -5.40 -14.91 10.92
N ALA A 145 -4.50 -15.80 11.31
CA ALA A 145 -4.31 -17.07 10.62
C ALA A 145 -5.56 -17.96 10.72
N GLU A 146 -6.17 -18.09 11.91
CA GLU A 146 -7.42 -18.82 12.09
C GLU A 146 -8.53 -18.27 11.20
N LYS A 147 -8.70 -16.94 11.17
CA LYS A 147 -9.65 -16.29 10.26
C LYS A 147 -9.33 -16.63 8.80
N ALA A 148 -8.07 -16.45 8.38
CA ALA A 148 -7.67 -16.64 7.00
C ALA A 148 -7.92 -18.07 6.49
N ILE A 149 -7.58 -19.09 7.29
CA ILE A 149 -7.78 -20.49 6.90
C ILE A 149 -9.26 -20.89 6.87
N ARG A 150 -10.09 -20.28 7.71
CA ARG A 150 -11.56 -20.48 7.69
C ARG A 150 -12.24 -19.78 6.52
N GLU A 151 -11.83 -18.56 6.16
CA GLU A 151 -12.31 -17.87 4.96
C GLU A 151 -11.87 -18.61 3.68
N ALA A 152 -10.63 -19.13 3.67
CA ALA A 152 -10.15 -19.96 2.58
C ALA A 152 -11.00 -21.23 2.39
N ALA A 153 -11.57 -21.81 3.45
CA ALA A 153 -12.48 -22.96 3.36
C ALA A 153 -11.91 -24.17 2.57
N TRP A 154 -10.59 -24.37 2.60
CA TRP A 154 -9.92 -25.54 2.01
C TRP A 154 -9.89 -26.73 2.98
N HIS A 155 -9.44 -26.49 4.21
CA HIS A 155 -9.18 -27.52 5.21
C HIS A 155 -10.00 -27.36 6.49
N THR A 156 -10.48 -26.13 6.76
CA THR A 156 -11.37 -25.77 7.88
C THR A 156 -12.31 -24.67 7.42
N SER A 157 -13.47 -24.50 8.07
CA SER A 157 -14.43 -23.43 7.77
C SER A 157 -15.15 -22.96 9.02
N TRP A 158 -15.82 -21.81 8.95
CA TRP A 158 -16.66 -21.31 10.03
C TRP A 158 -17.78 -22.27 10.48
N HIS A 159 -18.32 -23.07 9.55
CA HIS A 159 -19.47 -23.96 9.84
C HIS A 159 -19.03 -25.36 10.27
N ASN A 160 -17.86 -25.80 9.84
CA ASN A 160 -17.30 -27.10 10.19
C ASN A 160 -15.80 -26.95 10.50
N PRO A 161 -15.44 -26.49 11.72
CA PRO A 161 -14.05 -26.28 12.10
C PRO A 161 -13.28 -27.61 12.20
N ASN A 162 -12.13 -27.68 11.53
CA ASN A 162 -11.17 -28.77 11.67
C ASN A 162 -10.09 -28.37 12.68
N ARG A 163 -10.30 -28.72 13.96
CA ARG A 163 -9.42 -28.32 15.06
C ARG A 163 -7.98 -28.81 14.91
N ALA A 164 -7.78 -30.03 14.41
CA ALA A 164 -6.43 -30.55 14.20
C ALA A 164 -5.63 -29.69 13.22
N PHE A 165 -6.24 -29.33 12.07
CA PHE A 165 -5.56 -28.45 11.11
C PHE A 165 -5.36 -27.02 11.65
N GLU A 166 -6.31 -26.48 12.40
CA GLU A 166 -6.16 -25.18 13.07
C GLU A 166 -4.98 -25.20 14.05
N ASP A 167 -4.90 -26.22 14.90
CA ASP A 167 -3.82 -26.41 15.87
C ASP A 167 -2.47 -26.60 15.19
N ASP A 168 -2.40 -27.37 14.09
CA ASP A 168 -1.18 -27.54 13.29
C ASP A 168 -0.68 -26.21 12.72
N VAL A 169 -1.57 -25.33 12.25
CA VAL A 169 -1.23 -23.99 11.74
C VAL A 169 -0.73 -23.09 12.87
N HIS A 170 -1.35 -23.14 14.06
CA HIS A 170 -0.88 -22.38 15.22
C HIS A 170 0.49 -22.86 15.70
N GLY A 171 0.71 -24.17 15.81
CA GLY A 171 2.01 -24.73 16.18
C GLY A 171 3.11 -24.41 15.16
N TRP A 172 2.77 -24.40 13.87
CA TRP A 172 3.68 -23.95 12.81
C TRP A 172 4.02 -22.45 12.94
N LEU A 173 3.05 -21.59 13.26
CA LEU A 173 3.32 -20.18 13.52
C LEU A 173 4.26 -20.01 14.71
N ASP A 174 4.03 -20.70 15.83
CA ASP A 174 4.92 -20.62 16.99
C ASP A 174 6.35 -21.05 16.63
N LEU A 175 6.52 -22.15 15.87
CA LEU A 175 7.83 -22.59 15.37
C LEU A 175 8.52 -21.52 14.52
N VAL A 176 7.78 -20.82 13.66
CA VAL A 176 8.29 -19.71 12.85
C VAL A 176 8.70 -18.53 13.71
N LEU A 177 7.87 -18.16 14.69
CA LEU A 177 8.07 -16.97 15.52
C LEU A 177 9.20 -17.15 16.56
N ASP A 178 9.40 -18.35 17.07
CA ASP A 178 10.40 -18.67 18.09
C ASP A 178 11.70 -19.26 17.51
N GLY A 179 11.68 -19.67 16.24
CA GLY A 179 12.78 -20.34 15.57
C GLY A 179 13.79 -19.42 14.87
N PRO A 180 14.82 -20.00 14.22
CA PRO A 180 15.84 -19.24 13.51
C PRO A 180 15.28 -18.41 12.33
N LEU A 181 14.14 -18.82 11.78
CA LEU A 181 13.44 -18.11 10.70
C LEU A 181 12.98 -16.70 11.11
N ALA A 182 12.70 -16.45 12.39
CA ALA A 182 12.36 -15.12 12.89
C ALA A 182 13.52 -14.12 12.72
N SER A 183 14.75 -14.56 12.98
CA SER A 183 15.96 -13.74 12.80
C SER A 183 16.22 -13.48 11.32
N GLU A 184 16.09 -14.50 10.48
CA GLU A 184 16.24 -14.36 9.02
C GLU A 184 15.18 -13.41 8.43
N LEU A 185 13.92 -13.55 8.85
CA LEU A 185 12.84 -12.65 8.43
C LEU A 185 13.10 -11.22 8.89
N THR A 186 13.60 -11.03 10.11
CA THR A 186 14.02 -9.71 10.62
C THR A 186 15.09 -9.10 9.73
N GLY A 187 16.12 -9.87 9.34
CA GLY A 187 17.16 -9.42 8.41
C GLY A 187 16.59 -9.02 7.04
N LEU A 188 15.66 -9.81 6.51
CA LEU A 188 14.99 -9.51 5.25
C LEU A 188 14.13 -8.23 5.34
N VAL A 189 13.36 -8.06 6.41
CA VAL A 189 12.53 -6.88 6.66
C VAL A 189 13.41 -5.64 6.80
N ALA A 190 14.48 -5.72 7.58
CA ALA A 190 15.42 -4.61 7.75
C ALA A 190 16.07 -4.20 6.41
N HIS A 191 16.46 -5.19 5.59
CA HIS A 191 17.04 -4.94 4.27
C HIS A 191 16.07 -4.24 3.31
N LEU A 192 14.78 -4.57 3.37
CA LEU A 192 13.76 -4.05 2.45
C LEU A 192 12.99 -2.83 2.99
N ASN A 193 13.21 -2.42 4.24
CA ASN A 193 12.34 -1.45 4.93
C ASN A 193 12.30 -0.08 4.23
N SER A 194 13.44 0.44 3.78
CA SER A 194 13.49 1.74 3.08
C SER A 194 12.69 1.73 1.78
N HIS A 195 12.62 0.60 1.10
CA HIS A 195 11.82 0.43 -0.11
C HIS A 195 10.32 0.34 0.21
N ALA A 196 9.95 -0.33 1.30
CA ALA A 196 8.57 -0.40 1.78
C ALA A 196 8.05 0.97 2.23
N GLU A 197 8.87 1.73 2.97
CA GLU A 197 8.55 3.11 3.36
C GLU A 197 8.42 4.01 2.13
N SER A 198 9.28 3.84 1.12
CA SER A 198 9.17 4.58 -0.15
C SER A 198 7.84 4.31 -0.86
N ASP A 199 7.48 3.03 -1.06
CA ASP A 199 6.23 2.66 -1.71
C ASP A 199 5.00 3.13 -0.90
N ALA A 200 5.09 3.13 0.43
CA ALA A 200 4.04 3.63 1.33
C ALA A 200 3.86 5.16 1.23
N LEU A 201 4.96 5.92 1.22
CA LEU A 201 4.92 7.38 1.05
C LEU A 201 4.42 7.76 -0.35
N ALA A 202 4.86 7.04 -1.38
CA ALA A 202 4.38 7.22 -2.75
C ALA A 202 2.86 6.98 -2.82
N ALA A 203 2.37 5.86 -2.30
CA ALA A 203 0.93 5.56 -2.27
C ALA A 203 0.15 6.64 -1.51
N LYS A 204 0.65 7.07 -0.34
CA LYS A 204 0.00 8.11 0.47
C LYS A 204 -0.06 9.45 -0.26
N LEU A 205 1.05 9.94 -0.80
CA LEU A 205 1.05 11.22 -1.53
C LEU A 205 0.15 11.15 -2.76
N LEU A 206 0.19 10.06 -3.53
CA LEU A 206 -0.70 9.85 -4.67
C LEU A 206 -2.17 9.89 -4.22
N ALA A 207 -2.56 9.11 -3.21
CA ALA A 207 -3.94 9.06 -2.73
C ALA A 207 -4.47 10.44 -2.29
N LEU A 208 -3.61 11.26 -1.70
CA LEU A 208 -3.92 12.62 -1.26
C LEU A 208 -4.03 13.63 -2.42
N THR A 209 -3.36 13.41 -3.55
CA THR A 209 -3.17 14.44 -4.58
C THR A 209 -3.73 14.12 -5.96
N VAL A 210 -4.07 12.86 -6.24
CA VAL A 210 -4.85 12.50 -7.43
C VAL A 210 -6.26 13.15 -7.39
N PRO A 211 -6.96 13.24 -8.53
CA PRO A 211 -8.33 13.76 -8.57
C PRO A 211 -9.26 12.95 -7.66
N GLY A 212 -10.17 13.65 -6.97
CA GLY A 212 -11.03 13.08 -5.93
C GLY A 212 -10.87 13.75 -4.56
N VAL A 213 -11.63 13.26 -3.59
CA VAL A 213 -11.59 13.67 -2.18
C VAL A 213 -10.85 12.60 -1.38
N PRO A 214 -9.65 12.89 -0.84
CA PRO A 214 -8.91 11.88 -0.11
C PRO A 214 -9.53 11.59 1.24
N ASP A 215 -9.71 10.31 1.49
CA ASP A 215 -10.06 9.73 2.76
C ASP A 215 -8.80 9.28 3.51
N VAL A 216 -8.80 9.47 4.83
CA VAL A 216 -7.70 9.09 5.71
C VAL A 216 -8.31 8.27 6.84
N TYR A 217 -8.08 6.97 6.80
CA TYR A 217 -8.52 6.09 7.86
C TYR A 217 -7.78 6.41 9.16
N GLN A 218 -8.51 6.42 10.27
CA GLN A 218 -7.97 6.78 11.58
C GLN A 218 -6.72 5.95 11.89
N GLY A 219 -5.65 6.61 12.31
CA GLY A 219 -4.41 5.95 12.66
C GLY A 219 -3.38 5.86 11.53
N SER A 220 -3.82 5.96 10.26
CA SER A 220 -2.96 5.83 9.07
C SER A 220 -2.09 7.07 8.76
N GLU A 221 -2.05 8.05 9.66
CA GLU A 221 -1.14 9.21 9.55
C GLU A 221 0.31 8.85 9.86
N LEU A 222 0.51 7.75 10.59
CA LEU A 222 1.78 7.10 10.86
C LEU A 222 1.79 5.70 10.21
N TRP A 223 2.86 4.93 10.43
CA TRP A 223 2.92 3.55 9.96
C TRP A 223 1.77 2.70 10.54
N ASP A 224 1.04 2.00 9.67
CA ASP A 224 -0.12 1.17 9.95
C ASP A 224 0.17 -0.29 9.59
N ASP A 225 0.30 -1.12 10.62
CA ASP A 225 0.59 -2.56 10.51
C ASP A 225 -0.66 -3.43 10.64
N SER A 226 -1.86 -2.87 10.41
CA SER A 226 -3.11 -3.59 10.63
C SER A 226 -3.38 -4.70 9.62
N LEU A 227 -3.94 -5.80 10.10
CA LEU A 227 -4.54 -6.86 9.30
C LEU A 227 -6.07 -6.66 9.20
N VAL A 228 -6.78 -7.61 8.60
CA VAL A 228 -8.25 -7.56 8.45
C VAL A 228 -8.96 -7.44 9.80
N ASP A 229 -10.18 -6.90 9.79
CA ASP A 229 -11.12 -6.85 10.93
C ASP A 229 -11.08 -8.14 11.78
N PRO A 230 -10.93 -8.05 13.11
CA PRO A 230 -10.93 -6.84 13.94
C PRO A 230 -9.59 -6.13 14.13
N ASP A 231 -8.51 -6.57 13.49
CA ASP A 231 -7.18 -6.00 13.75
C ASP A 231 -7.04 -4.53 13.28
N ASN A 232 -7.69 -4.16 12.19
CA ASN A 232 -7.80 -2.78 11.70
C ASN A 232 -8.77 -1.89 12.52
N ARG A 233 -9.36 -2.42 13.61
CA ARG A 233 -10.25 -1.67 14.53
C ARG A 233 -9.62 -1.44 15.90
N ARG A 234 -8.33 -1.71 16.07
CA ARG A 234 -7.57 -1.41 17.29
C ARG A 234 -7.68 0.08 17.67
N PRO A 235 -7.70 0.45 18.96
CA PRO A 235 -7.73 1.84 19.39
C PRO A 235 -6.57 2.67 18.85
N VAL A 236 -6.85 3.92 18.47
CA VAL A 236 -5.85 4.85 17.96
C VAL A 236 -5.29 5.72 19.08
N ASP A 237 -3.96 5.72 19.23
CA ASP A 237 -3.27 6.66 20.11
C ASP A 237 -3.13 8.04 19.45
N TYR A 238 -4.09 8.93 19.74
CA TYR A 238 -4.08 10.31 19.28
C TYR A 238 -3.05 11.19 20.03
N GLY A 239 -2.57 10.78 21.20
CA GLY A 239 -1.52 11.49 21.95
C GLY A 239 -0.21 11.49 21.18
N THR A 240 0.27 10.28 20.82
CA THR A 240 1.47 10.10 19.99
C THR A 240 1.37 10.84 18.66
N ARG A 241 0.21 10.81 18.01
CA ARG A 241 -0.02 11.49 16.71
C ARG A 241 0.02 13.01 16.82
N ARG A 242 -0.53 13.59 17.90
CA ARG A 242 -0.43 15.04 18.16
C ARG A 242 1.02 15.48 18.36
N VAL A 243 1.83 14.66 19.02
CA VAL A 243 3.27 14.92 19.17
C VAL A 243 3.97 14.84 17.82
N ALA A 244 3.74 13.76 17.06
CA ALA A 244 4.33 13.59 15.73
C ALA A 244 3.93 14.71 14.75
N LEU A 245 2.68 15.18 14.79
CA LEU A 245 2.19 16.27 13.94
C LEU A 245 2.85 17.62 14.29
N LYS A 246 3.18 17.84 15.56
CA LYS A 246 3.91 19.06 15.98
C LYS A 246 5.38 18.99 15.55
N ALA A 247 6.00 17.83 15.67
CA ALA A 247 7.41 17.63 15.34
C ALA A 247 7.68 17.54 13.83
N LEU A 248 6.75 16.96 13.06
CA LEU A 248 6.85 16.70 11.62
C LEU A 248 8.11 15.92 11.19
N GLN A 249 8.74 15.18 12.12
CA GLN A 249 9.92 14.36 11.84
C GLN A 249 9.55 13.04 11.14
N HIS A 250 8.39 12.47 11.46
CA HIS A 250 7.93 11.23 10.82
C HIS A 250 7.54 11.53 9.36
N PRO A 251 8.09 10.83 8.36
CA PRO A 251 7.93 11.20 6.95
C PRO A 251 6.47 11.13 6.49
N LYS A 252 5.72 10.11 6.93
CA LYS A 252 4.31 9.93 6.52
C LYS A 252 3.39 11.05 7.01
N ILE A 253 3.50 11.47 8.28
CA ILE A 253 2.67 12.57 8.80
C ILE A 253 3.09 13.92 8.22
N ARG A 254 4.37 14.09 7.86
CA ARG A 254 4.89 15.25 7.13
C ARG A 254 4.24 15.34 5.73
N VAL A 255 4.24 14.24 4.97
CA VAL A 255 3.53 14.12 3.68
C VAL A 255 2.04 14.42 3.81
N LEU A 256 1.37 13.80 4.79
CA LEU A 256 -0.05 13.97 5.01
C LEU A 256 -0.41 15.41 5.38
N ALA A 257 0.32 16.01 6.32
CA ALA A 257 0.06 17.36 6.79
C ALA A 257 0.28 18.40 5.68
N ALA A 258 1.37 18.28 4.92
CA ALA A 258 1.67 19.16 3.81
C ALA A 258 0.60 19.06 2.71
N ALA A 259 0.29 17.86 2.24
CA ALA A 259 -0.69 17.65 1.18
C ALA A 259 -2.09 18.15 1.58
N LEU A 260 -2.58 17.84 2.79
CA LEU A 260 -3.90 18.28 3.24
C LEU A 260 -3.97 19.80 3.47
N ARG A 261 -2.90 20.43 3.99
CA ARG A 261 -2.83 21.89 4.09
C ARG A 261 -2.85 22.53 2.71
N LEU A 262 -2.09 21.99 1.77
CA LEU A 262 -2.00 22.50 0.41
C LEU A 262 -3.34 22.38 -0.32
N ARG A 263 -4.05 21.26 -0.15
CA ARG A 263 -5.42 21.10 -0.65
C ARG A 263 -6.39 22.14 -0.12
N ARG A 264 -6.21 22.54 1.15
CA ARG A 264 -7.05 23.56 1.78
C ARG A 264 -6.72 24.96 1.27
N THR A 265 -5.46 25.25 0.96
CA THR A 265 -5.02 26.57 0.48
C THR A 265 -5.13 26.75 -1.03
N HIS A 266 -5.12 25.66 -1.81
CA HIS A 266 -5.27 25.66 -3.27
C HIS A 266 -6.48 24.81 -3.71
N PRO A 267 -7.71 25.12 -3.24
CA PRO A 267 -8.88 24.30 -3.52
C PRO A 267 -9.19 24.20 -5.02
N GLU A 268 -8.93 25.25 -5.79
CA GLU A 268 -9.15 25.25 -7.25
C GLU A 268 -8.30 24.18 -7.93
N SER A 269 -7.02 24.05 -7.60
CA SER A 269 -6.10 23.07 -8.18
C SER A 269 -6.52 21.62 -7.87
N PHE A 270 -7.08 21.37 -6.69
CA PHE A 270 -7.45 20.02 -6.25
C PHE A 270 -8.91 19.61 -6.50
N LEU A 271 -9.85 20.54 -6.58
CA LEU A 271 -11.28 20.25 -6.80
C LEU A 271 -11.70 20.41 -8.27
N GLY A 272 -11.16 21.41 -8.97
CA GLY A 272 -11.49 21.71 -10.38
C GLY A 272 -10.29 21.66 -11.33
N GLY A 273 -9.06 21.69 -10.78
CA GLY A 273 -7.83 21.80 -11.54
C GLY A 273 -7.59 20.58 -12.43
N ALA A 274 -7.14 20.88 -13.65
CA ALA A 274 -6.82 19.88 -14.66
C ALA A 274 -5.71 18.93 -14.17
N TYR A 275 -5.77 17.69 -14.65
CA TYR A 275 -4.77 16.67 -14.39
C TYR A 275 -3.87 16.51 -15.63
N HIS A 276 -2.58 16.83 -15.49
CA HIS A 276 -1.62 16.73 -16.58
C HIS A 276 -0.45 15.82 -16.19
N PRO A 277 -0.25 14.67 -16.85
CA PRO A 277 0.95 13.86 -16.65
C PRO A 277 2.22 14.66 -16.92
N VAL A 278 3.27 14.41 -16.13
CA VAL A 278 4.62 14.92 -16.35
C VAL A 278 5.54 13.71 -16.42
N PHE A 279 6.31 13.61 -17.50
CA PHE A 279 7.21 12.49 -17.73
C PHE A 279 8.63 12.92 -17.44
N ALA A 280 9.33 12.16 -16.59
CA ALA A 280 10.76 12.32 -16.44
C ALA A 280 11.49 11.93 -17.75
N ALA A 281 12.69 12.46 -17.93
CA ALA A 281 13.55 12.16 -19.06
C ALA A 281 14.88 11.59 -18.57
N GLY A 282 15.39 10.56 -19.22
CA GLY A 282 16.66 9.90 -18.89
C GLY A 282 16.51 8.41 -18.52
N PRO A 283 17.61 7.73 -18.18
CA PRO A 283 17.66 6.26 -18.06
C PRO A 283 16.77 5.68 -16.95
N ALA A 284 16.50 6.46 -15.89
CA ALA A 284 15.68 6.05 -14.77
C ALA A 284 14.26 6.67 -14.82
N ALA A 285 13.81 7.19 -15.96
CA ALA A 285 12.52 7.88 -16.08
C ALA A 285 11.32 7.01 -15.63
N ASP A 286 11.36 5.70 -15.88
CA ASP A 286 10.31 4.76 -15.47
C ASP A 286 10.16 4.62 -13.95
N HIS A 287 11.15 5.08 -13.18
CA HIS A 287 11.10 5.11 -11.72
C HIS A 287 10.34 6.32 -11.17
N VAL A 288 9.88 7.24 -12.02
CA VAL A 288 9.15 8.45 -11.61
C VAL A 288 7.72 8.40 -12.14
N VAL A 289 6.76 8.65 -11.25
CA VAL A 289 5.37 8.96 -11.63
C VAL A 289 5.09 10.39 -11.19
N ALA A 290 4.82 11.27 -12.15
CA ALA A 290 4.60 12.68 -11.87
C ALA A 290 3.41 13.26 -12.63
N PHE A 291 2.76 14.27 -12.05
CA PHE A 291 1.66 14.99 -12.67
C PHE A 291 1.47 16.37 -12.03
N ARG A 292 0.77 17.23 -12.76
CA ARG A 292 0.30 18.54 -12.27
C ARG A 292 -1.18 18.49 -11.92
N ARG A 293 -1.54 19.31 -10.94
CA ARG A 293 -2.91 19.66 -10.57
C ARG A 293 -3.05 21.17 -10.72
N GLY A 294 -3.87 21.62 -11.69
CA GLY A 294 -3.88 23.04 -12.06
C GLY A 294 -2.53 23.50 -12.63
N ASP A 295 -2.22 24.78 -12.46
CA ASP A 295 -1.00 25.42 -12.98
C ASP A 295 0.10 25.61 -11.93
N ASP A 296 -0.19 25.27 -10.67
CA ASP A 296 0.58 25.68 -9.49
C ASP A 296 0.96 24.52 -8.57
N ILE A 297 0.51 23.29 -8.83
CA ILE A 297 0.89 22.11 -8.05
C ILE A 297 1.51 21.04 -8.98
N LEU A 298 2.69 20.55 -8.60
CA LEU A 298 3.32 19.38 -9.22
C LEU A 298 3.60 18.32 -8.15
N VAL A 299 3.25 17.08 -8.47
CA VAL A 299 3.47 15.91 -7.62
C VAL A 299 4.40 14.98 -8.36
N ALA A 300 5.42 14.45 -7.69
CA ALA A 300 6.20 13.33 -8.20
C ALA A 300 6.52 12.33 -7.10
N VAL A 301 6.48 11.05 -7.44
CA VAL A 301 6.80 9.95 -6.53
C VAL A 301 7.74 8.96 -7.21
N THR A 302 8.56 8.29 -6.42
CA THR A 302 9.40 7.19 -6.90
C THR A 302 8.65 5.85 -6.90
N ARG A 303 9.08 4.92 -7.75
CA ARG A 303 8.64 3.52 -7.75
C ARG A 303 9.81 2.58 -8.08
N TRP A 304 9.67 1.32 -7.71
CA TRP A 304 10.68 0.27 -7.97
C TRP A 304 12.06 0.62 -7.41
N THR A 305 12.07 1.08 -6.15
CA THR A 305 13.27 1.64 -5.52
C THR A 305 14.38 0.62 -5.25
N VAL A 306 14.08 -0.68 -5.21
CA VAL A 306 15.12 -1.73 -5.11
C VAL A 306 16.03 -1.68 -6.33
N ARG A 307 15.44 -1.69 -7.53
CA ARG A 307 16.19 -1.62 -8.78
C ARG A 307 16.88 -0.26 -8.92
N LEU A 308 16.18 0.81 -8.55
CA LEU A 308 16.73 2.17 -8.61
C LEU A 308 17.98 2.33 -7.73
N GLN A 309 18.02 1.71 -6.54
CA GLN A 309 19.20 1.75 -5.68
C GLN A 309 20.42 1.08 -6.34
N GLN A 310 20.20 0.07 -7.19
CA GLN A 310 21.27 -0.65 -7.89
C GLN A 310 21.77 0.11 -9.12
N THR A 311 20.87 0.78 -9.85
CA THR A 311 21.20 1.47 -11.11
C THR A 311 21.54 2.94 -10.93
N GLY A 312 21.08 3.55 -9.85
CA GLY A 312 21.14 5.00 -9.62
C GLY A 312 20.18 5.80 -10.52
N TRP A 313 20.17 7.10 -10.29
CA TRP A 313 19.37 8.06 -11.07
C TRP A 313 20.01 8.44 -12.42
N ASP A 314 21.33 8.30 -12.57
CA ASP A 314 22.08 8.77 -13.73
C ASP A 314 21.72 10.24 -14.06
N HIS A 315 21.67 10.63 -15.34
CA HIS A 315 21.26 11.93 -15.84
C HIS A 315 19.72 12.08 -15.95
N THR A 316 18.95 11.38 -15.11
CA THR A 316 17.49 11.48 -15.11
C THR A 316 17.04 12.82 -14.53
N VAL A 317 16.16 13.51 -15.24
CA VAL A 317 15.61 14.82 -14.87
C VAL A 317 14.08 14.80 -14.92
N LEU A 318 13.45 15.66 -14.11
CA LEU A 318 12.04 15.99 -14.23
C LEU A 318 11.89 17.38 -14.85
N PRO A 319 11.29 17.52 -16.04
CA PRO A 319 11.07 18.82 -16.66
C PRO A 319 9.94 19.57 -15.93
N LEU A 320 10.31 20.55 -15.11
CA LEU A 320 9.37 21.44 -14.44
C LEU A 320 8.91 22.54 -15.41
N PRO A 321 7.63 22.95 -15.40
CA PRO A 321 7.18 24.10 -16.15
C PRO A 321 7.88 25.39 -15.70
N ASP A 322 7.86 26.42 -16.56
CA ASP A 322 8.48 27.72 -16.27
C ASP A 322 8.06 28.29 -14.91
N GLY A 323 9.03 28.81 -14.17
CA GLY A 323 8.85 29.36 -12.83
C GLY A 323 9.73 28.68 -11.79
N SER A 324 9.63 29.18 -10.57
CA SER A 324 10.25 28.60 -9.39
C SER A 324 9.23 27.74 -8.65
N TRP A 325 9.67 26.59 -8.15
CA TRP A 325 8.82 25.60 -7.50
C TRP A 325 9.42 25.21 -6.16
N THR A 326 8.70 25.39 -5.06
CA THR A 326 9.13 24.98 -3.73
C THR A 326 8.44 23.71 -3.28
N ASP A 327 9.21 22.73 -2.82
CA ASP A 327 8.70 21.51 -2.21
C ASP A 327 8.11 21.80 -0.83
N ALA A 328 6.80 21.58 -0.68
CA ALA A 328 6.08 21.78 0.57
C ALA A 328 6.51 20.80 1.69
N LEU A 329 7.29 19.76 1.36
CA LEU A 329 7.77 18.76 2.32
C LEU A 329 9.13 19.11 2.93
N THR A 330 10.00 19.75 2.15
CA THR A 330 11.41 19.96 2.51
C THR A 330 11.84 21.43 2.45
N GLY A 331 11.11 22.27 1.72
CA GLY A 331 11.51 23.64 1.40
C GLY A 331 12.53 23.76 0.27
N PHE A 332 12.92 22.63 -0.37
CA PHE A 332 13.79 22.64 -1.53
C PHE A 332 13.13 23.38 -2.71
N THR A 333 13.88 24.27 -3.37
CA THR A 333 13.40 25.00 -4.54
C THR A 333 14.05 24.48 -5.82
N ALA A 334 13.22 24.28 -6.84
CA ALA A 334 13.60 23.71 -8.12
C ALA A 334 13.06 24.55 -9.28
N SER A 335 13.74 24.51 -10.43
CA SER A 335 13.27 25.14 -11.67
C SER A 335 13.82 24.41 -12.89
N GLY A 336 13.10 24.49 -14.01
CA GLY A 336 13.52 23.91 -15.30
C GLY A 336 13.70 22.39 -15.25
N HIS A 337 14.78 21.88 -15.88
CA HIS A 337 15.09 20.46 -15.93
C HIS A 337 15.86 20.05 -14.66
N THR A 338 15.14 19.72 -13.59
CA THR A 338 15.77 19.44 -12.30
C THR A 338 16.20 17.97 -12.21
N PRO A 339 17.45 17.66 -11.79
CA PRO A 339 17.89 16.28 -11.57
C PRO A 339 17.03 15.52 -10.57
N ALA A 340 16.65 14.29 -10.91
CA ALA A 340 15.85 13.45 -10.02
C ALA A 340 16.58 13.13 -8.71
N VAL A 341 17.91 13.01 -8.75
CA VAL A 341 18.75 12.81 -7.56
C VAL A 341 18.66 13.97 -6.57
N GLU A 342 18.48 15.20 -7.06
CA GLU A 342 18.30 16.38 -6.21
C GLU A 342 16.87 16.47 -5.70
N LEU A 343 15.88 16.25 -6.57
CA LEU A 343 14.46 16.28 -6.20
C LEU A 343 14.13 15.26 -5.10
N PHE A 344 14.66 14.05 -5.20
CA PHE A 344 14.35 12.96 -4.27
C PHE A 344 15.44 12.74 -3.20
N ALA A 345 16.24 13.77 -2.88
CA ALA A 345 17.35 13.66 -1.94
C ALA A 345 16.92 13.40 -0.49
N ASP A 346 15.85 14.05 -0.02
CA ASP A 346 15.34 13.90 1.36
C ASP A 346 14.24 12.83 1.47
N LEU A 347 13.32 12.80 0.50
CA LEU A 347 12.17 11.90 0.48
C LEU A 347 11.98 11.28 -0.90
N PRO A 348 11.43 10.06 -0.98
CA PRO A 348 11.09 9.39 -2.24
C PRO A 348 9.84 9.99 -2.92
N VAL A 349 9.38 11.15 -2.47
CA VAL A 349 8.19 11.87 -2.93
C VAL A 349 8.43 13.37 -2.82
N VAL A 350 7.87 14.14 -3.76
CA VAL A 350 7.93 15.60 -3.77
C VAL A 350 6.55 16.20 -4.04
N LEU A 351 6.25 17.29 -3.36
CA LEU A 351 5.02 18.06 -3.54
C LEU A 351 5.37 19.52 -3.77
N LEU A 352 5.56 19.86 -5.04
CA LEU A 352 6.00 21.18 -5.45
C LEU A 352 4.81 22.13 -5.61
N VAL A 353 4.99 23.34 -5.11
CA VAL A 353 4.08 24.48 -5.29
C VAL A 353 4.81 25.54 -6.08
N ARG A 354 4.15 26.10 -7.09
CA ARG A 354 4.71 27.21 -7.86
C ARG A 354 4.78 28.45 -6.99
N ASP A 355 5.94 29.10 -6.95
CA ASP A 355 6.08 30.39 -6.29
C ASP A 355 5.25 31.43 -7.06
N ASN A 356 4.52 32.26 -6.32
CA ASN A 356 3.85 33.41 -6.94
C ASN A 356 4.94 34.37 -7.45
N ALA A 357 4.98 34.56 -8.77
CA ALA A 357 5.87 35.50 -9.43
C ALA A 357 5.59 36.96 -9.04
#